data_AF-A0A821PN40-F1
#
_entry.id   AF-A0A821PN40-F1
#
_cell.length_a   1.000
_cell.length_b   1.000
_cell.length_c   1.000
_cell.angle_alpha   90.00
_cell.angle_beta   90.00
_cell.angle_gamma   90.00
#
_symmetry.space_group_name_H-M   'P 1'
#
loop_
_entity.id
_entity.type
_entity.pdbx_description
1 polymer ?
#
loop_
_entity_poly.entity_id
_entity_poly.type
_entity_poly.pdbx_seq_one_letter_code
_entity_poly.pdbx_strand_id
1 'polypeptide(L)'
;DQSQTDVKTLMEISLNLLQNTSSSFRSRVGVLIFLCTWLSNCSLAVQTFLSIDNSVPYLVSQICAESVTDNRELLIQSLCSFALGLCLIFNNNQVESYSIESLKRLIYNRMGADLFEEKLRVLSKFECYLEALQKPQLILSKSSDLILDYEFARLHQTLESSISCIILRQDINSIIQTSIDSMPINLYVQQTSTTITHSDDFMQERFKQINIHEKDEKQLMQNCDLDKTKILPFAQQIQEIKGTQAL
;
A
#
# COMPACT_ATOMS: atom_id res chain seq x y z
N ASP A 1 -3.70 -24.11 -43.85
CA ASP A 1 -4.13 -24.09 -42.43
C ASP A 1 -3.18 -23.28 -41.59
N GLN A 2 -3.52 -22.00 -41.42
CA GLN A 2 -2.87 -21.15 -40.44
C GLN A 2 -3.32 -21.62 -39.06
N SER A 3 -2.40 -22.23 -38.31
CA SER A 3 -2.55 -22.42 -36.87
C SER A 3 -2.58 -21.03 -36.23
N GLN A 4 -3.79 -20.46 -36.11
CA GLN A 4 -4.04 -19.24 -35.36
C GLN A 4 -3.69 -19.55 -33.91
N THR A 5 -2.47 -19.16 -33.49
CA THR A 5 -2.07 -19.17 -32.09
C THR A 5 -3.05 -18.29 -31.35
N ASP A 6 -3.91 -18.92 -30.55
CA ASP A 6 -4.90 -18.24 -29.73
C ASP A 6 -4.17 -17.23 -28.83
N VAL A 7 -4.28 -15.94 -29.17
CA VAL A 7 -3.53 -14.88 -28.47
C VAL A 7 -4.20 -14.67 -27.13
N LYS A 8 -3.60 -15.22 -26.08
CA LYS A 8 -4.08 -15.05 -24.71
C LYS A 8 -3.60 -13.72 -24.15
N THR A 9 -4.52 -12.98 -23.55
CA THR A 9 -4.25 -11.78 -22.76
C THR A 9 -3.45 -12.13 -21.51
N LEU A 10 -2.77 -11.12 -20.94
CA LEU A 10 -2.03 -11.30 -19.68
C LEU A 10 -2.95 -11.76 -18.54
N MET A 11 -4.19 -11.27 -18.49
CA MET A 11 -5.16 -11.65 -17.46
C MET A 11 -5.59 -13.12 -17.59
N GLU A 12 -5.80 -13.60 -18.82
CA GLU A 12 -6.04 -15.03 -19.08
C GLU A 12 -4.83 -15.88 -18.70
N ILE A 13 -3.62 -15.42 -18.99
CA ILE A 13 -2.38 -16.11 -18.58
C ILE A 13 -2.29 -16.17 -17.05
N SER A 14 -2.56 -15.07 -16.34
CA SER A 14 -2.61 -15.04 -14.88
C SER A 14 -3.62 -16.05 -14.32
N LEU A 15 -4.84 -16.10 -14.87
CA LEU A 15 -5.85 -17.10 -14.47
C LEU A 15 -5.40 -18.53 -14.76
N ASN A 16 -4.81 -18.78 -15.92
CA ASN A 16 -4.27 -20.11 -16.26
C ASN A 16 -3.16 -20.55 -15.29
N LEU A 17 -2.31 -19.62 -14.84
CA LEU A 17 -1.29 -19.92 -13.83
C LEU A 17 -1.90 -20.30 -12.47
N LEU A 18 -3.02 -19.68 -12.09
CA LEU A 18 -3.75 -20.01 -10.86
C LEU A 18 -4.43 -21.37 -10.91
N GLN A 19 -4.93 -21.74 -12.09
CA GLN A 19 -5.61 -23.02 -12.32
C GLN A 19 -4.64 -24.19 -12.49
N ASN A 20 -3.40 -23.91 -12.90
CA ASN A 20 -2.39 -24.94 -13.07
C ASN A 20 -1.91 -25.46 -11.69
N THR A 21 -2.20 -26.73 -11.42
CA THR A 21 -1.82 -27.43 -10.18
C THR A 21 -0.31 -27.56 -9.98
N SER A 22 0.50 -27.38 -11.02
CA SER A 22 1.96 -27.36 -10.91
C SER A 22 2.53 -26.02 -10.44
N SER A 23 1.70 -24.98 -10.33
CA SER A 23 2.14 -23.66 -9.87
C SER A 23 2.48 -23.72 -8.38
N SER A 24 3.64 -23.13 -8.02
CA SER A 24 4.03 -23.08 -6.61
C SER A 24 3.05 -22.20 -5.83
N PHE A 25 2.85 -22.52 -4.55
CA PHE A 25 2.03 -21.72 -3.63
C PHE A 25 2.34 -20.22 -3.71
N ARG A 26 3.62 -19.84 -3.70
CA ARG A 26 4.05 -18.43 -3.80
C ARG A 26 3.69 -17.79 -5.13
N SER A 27 3.77 -18.55 -6.23
CA SER A 27 3.34 -18.07 -7.55
C SER A 27 1.84 -17.78 -7.53
N ARG A 28 1.02 -18.69 -6.99
CA ARG A 28 -0.42 -18.49 -6.86
C ARG A 28 -0.76 -17.26 -6.02
N VAL A 29 -0.11 -17.10 -4.87
CA VAL A 29 -0.27 -15.93 -4.00
C VAL A 29 0.13 -14.64 -4.74
N GLY A 30 1.30 -14.60 -5.37
CA GLY A 30 1.76 -13.42 -6.09
C GLY A 30 0.85 -13.03 -7.26
N VAL A 31 0.33 -14.01 -8.01
CA VAL A 31 -0.63 -13.76 -9.07
C VAL A 31 -1.97 -13.26 -8.52
N LEU A 32 -2.45 -13.79 -7.39
CA LEU A 32 -3.67 -13.31 -6.74
C LEU A 32 -3.52 -11.88 -6.21
N ILE A 33 -2.39 -11.53 -5.59
CA ILE A 33 -2.08 -10.16 -5.17
C ILE A 33 -2.09 -9.24 -6.39
N PHE A 34 -1.41 -9.62 -7.47
CA PHE A 34 -1.37 -8.86 -8.71
C PHE A 34 -2.78 -8.63 -9.28
N LEU A 35 -3.60 -9.68 -9.37
CA LEU A 35 -4.97 -9.57 -9.86
C LEU A 35 -5.82 -8.69 -8.96
N CYS A 36 -5.74 -8.84 -7.63
CA CYS A 36 -6.49 -7.98 -6.71
C CYS A 36 -6.12 -6.51 -6.87
N THR A 37 -4.83 -6.21 -6.99
CA THR A 37 -4.35 -4.85 -7.25
C THR A 37 -4.83 -4.32 -8.60
N TRP A 38 -4.85 -5.17 -9.64
CA TRP A 38 -5.30 -4.79 -10.98
C TRP A 38 -6.81 -4.54 -11.05
N LEU A 39 -7.61 -5.33 -10.33
CA LEU A 39 -9.07 -5.20 -10.27
C LEU A 39 -9.51 -4.00 -9.40
N SER A 40 -8.69 -3.61 -8.43
CA SER A 40 -9.02 -2.52 -7.52
C SER A 40 -9.15 -1.18 -8.24
N ASN A 41 -10.25 -0.46 -7.97
CA ASN A 41 -10.58 0.84 -8.57
C ASN A 41 -10.59 0.86 -10.10
N CYS A 42 -10.72 -0.31 -10.76
CA CYS A 42 -10.68 -0.42 -12.21
C CYS A 42 -11.84 -1.28 -12.74
N SER A 43 -12.95 -0.64 -13.08
CA SER A 43 -14.14 -1.33 -13.60
C SER A 43 -13.92 -2.01 -14.95
N LEU A 44 -13.02 -1.49 -15.79
CA LEU A 44 -12.64 -2.12 -17.05
C LEU A 44 -11.84 -3.42 -16.84
N ALA A 45 -10.95 -3.46 -15.85
CA ALA A 45 -10.24 -4.67 -15.48
C ALA A 45 -11.22 -5.73 -14.93
N VAL A 46 -12.18 -5.32 -14.09
CA VAL A 46 -13.26 -6.20 -13.61
C VAL A 46 -14.10 -6.73 -14.77
N GLN A 47 -14.54 -5.87 -15.69
CA GLN A 47 -15.29 -6.29 -16.87
C GLN A 47 -14.50 -7.32 -17.70
N THR A 48 -13.21 -7.06 -17.93
CA THR A 48 -12.35 -7.98 -18.68
C THR A 48 -12.21 -9.31 -17.95
N PHE A 49 -11.98 -9.29 -16.64
CA PHE A 49 -11.87 -10.49 -15.81
C PHE A 49 -13.14 -11.34 -15.82
N LEU A 50 -14.30 -10.71 -15.65
CA LEU A 50 -15.60 -11.36 -15.66
C LEU A 50 -15.98 -11.91 -17.04
N SER A 51 -15.40 -11.37 -18.11
CA SER A 51 -15.61 -11.86 -19.48
C SER A 51 -14.76 -13.09 -19.81
N ILE A 52 -13.73 -13.40 -19.01
CA ILE A 52 -12.89 -14.58 -19.21
C ILE A 52 -13.61 -15.82 -18.68
N ASP A 53 -13.72 -16.84 -19.52
CA ASP A 53 -14.28 -18.13 -19.13
C ASP A 53 -13.53 -18.74 -17.94
N ASN A 54 -14.27 -19.35 -17.03
CA ASN A 54 -13.76 -19.98 -15.80
C ASN A 54 -13.13 -19.05 -14.75
N SER A 55 -13.11 -17.72 -14.95
CA SER A 55 -12.60 -16.79 -13.93
C SER A 55 -13.39 -16.87 -12.62
N VAL A 56 -14.70 -16.62 -12.68
CA VAL A 56 -15.62 -16.71 -11.54
C VAL A 56 -15.80 -18.15 -11.04
N PRO A 57 -16.02 -19.17 -11.90
CA PRO A 57 -16.07 -20.57 -11.46
C PRO A 57 -14.84 -21.01 -10.67
N TYR A 58 -13.63 -20.60 -11.07
CA TYR A 58 -12.40 -20.89 -10.33
C TYR A 58 -12.44 -20.26 -8.93
N LEU A 59 -12.72 -18.95 -8.83
CA LEU A 59 -12.77 -18.26 -7.53
C LEU A 59 -13.79 -18.91 -6.60
N VAL A 60 -15.00 -19.19 -7.08
CA VAL A 60 -16.05 -19.85 -6.29
C VAL A 60 -15.62 -21.25 -5.85
N SER A 61 -15.05 -22.05 -6.76
CA SER A 61 -14.57 -23.39 -6.42
C SER A 61 -13.48 -23.37 -5.37
N GLN A 62 -12.58 -22.39 -5.40
CA GLN A 62 -11.53 -22.24 -4.38
C GLN A 62 -12.15 -21.88 -3.03
N ILE A 63 -13.02 -20.87 -2.98
CA ILE A 63 -13.64 -20.41 -1.71
C ILE A 63 -14.47 -21.52 -1.06
N CYS A 64 -15.19 -22.32 -1.86
CA CYS A 64 -16.00 -23.44 -1.38
C CYS A 64 -15.17 -24.67 -0.95
N ALA A 65 -13.87 -24.73 -1.27
CA ALA A 65 -13.06 -25.90 -0.95
C ALA A 65 -12.82 -26.02 0.56
N GLU A 66 -12.88 -27.24 1.08
CA GLU A 66 -12.71 -27.52 2.50
C GLU A 66 -11.22 -27.46 2.87
N SER A 67 -10.84 -26.61 3.83
CA SER A 67 -9.42 -26.31 4.14
C SER A 67 -9.17 -26.20 5.64
N VAL A 68 -9.68 -27.15 6.43
CA VAL A 68 -9.73 -27.03 7.90
C VAL A 68 -8.33 -27.02 8.54
N THR A 69 -7.30 -27.54 7.87
CA THR A 69 -5.96 -27.71 8.46
C THR A 69 -4.80 -27.10 7.66
N ASP A 70 -4.99 -26.72 6.40
CA ASP A 70 -3.91 -26.15 5.57
C ASP A 70 -4.00 -24.63 5.48
N ASN A 71 -3.14 -23.94 6.24
CA ASN A 71 -3.02 -22.48 6.24
C ASN A 71 -2.66 -21.92 4.85
N ARG A 72 -1.96 -22.67 3.99
CA ARG A 72 -1.59 -22.20 2.65
C ARG A 72 -2.81 -22.17 1.73
N GLU A 73 -3.58 -23.24 1.71
CA GLU A 73 -4.81 -23.28 0.93
C GLU A 73 -5.81 -22.27 1.50
N LEU A 74 -5.95 -22.15 2.82
CA LEU A 74 -6.80 -21.13 3.43
C LEU A 74 -6.41 -19.70 3.00
N LEU A 75 -5.11 -19.39 2.90
CA LEU A 75 -4.65 -18.08 2.41
C LEU A 75 -5.09 -17.85 0.97
N ILE A 76 -4.93 -18.85 0.10
CA ILE A 76 -5.36 -18.75 -1.31
C ILE A 76 -6.88 -18.52 -1.39
N GLN A 77 -7.65 -19.23 -0.58
CA GLN A 77 -9.10 -19.06 -0.52
C GLN A 77 -9.51 -17.66 -0.07
N SER A 78 -8.84 -17.11 0.93
CA SER A 78 -9.03 -15.73 1.38
C SER A 78 -8.67 -14.69 0.33
N LEU A 79 -7.61 -14.93 -0.44
CA LEU A 79 -7.26 -14.06 -1.57
C LEU A 79 -8.30 -14.17 -2.70
N CYS A 80 -8.83 -15.37 -2.96
CA CYS A 80 -9.91 -15.59 -3.93
C CYS A 80 -11.22 -14.91 -3.50
N SER A 81 -11.59 -14.96 -2.20
CA SER A 81 -12.77 -14.26 -1.69
C SER A 81 -12.60 -12.75 -1.81
N PHE A 82 -11.41 -12.22 -1.51
CA PHE A 82 -11.12 -10.81 -1.75
C PHE A 82 -11.23 -10.43 -3.23
N ALA A 83 -10.63 -11.21 -4.14
CA ALA A 83 -10.74 -10.98 -5.60
C ALA A 83 -12.20 -10.98 -6.10
N LEU A 84 -13.02 -11.92 -5.62
CA LEU A 84 -14.45 -11.96 -5.95
C LEU A 84 -15.20 -10.76 -5.33
N GLY A 85 -14.81 -10.32 -4.15
CA GLY A 85 -15.32 -9.10 -3.50
C GLY A 85 -15.01 -7.83 -4.29
N LEU A 86 -13.80 -7.71 -4.85
CA LEU A 86 -13.42 -6.62 -5.75
C LEU A 86 -14.31 -6.61 -7.01
N CYS A 87 -14.62 -7.80 -7.54
CA CYS A 87 -15.56 -7.96 -8.66
C CYS A 87 -17.01 -7.59 -8.31
N LEU A 88 -17.36 -7.39 -7.03
CA LEU A 88 -18.65 -6.82 -6.62
C LEU A 88 -18.60 -5.30 -6.54
N ILE A 89 -17.60 -4.75 -5.84
CA ILE A 89 -17.57 -3.31 -5.51
C ILE A 89 -17.12 -2.42 -6.68
N PHE A 90 -16.35 -2.95 -7.64
CA PHE A 90 -15.87 -2.20 -8.81
C PHE A 90 -16.55 -2.62 -10.12
N ASN A 91 -17.67 -3.35 -10.03
CA ASN A 91 -18.42 -3.82 -11.20
C ASN A 91 -19.29 -2.70 -11.80
N ASN A 92 -19.20 -2.50 -13.11
CA ASN A 92 -20.01 -1.55 -13.87
C ASN A 92 -21.23 -2.21 -14.57
N ASN A 93 -21.53 -3.47 -14.24
CA ASN A 93 -22.61 -4.30 -14.77
C ASN A 93 -22.61 -4.50 -16.29
N GLN A 94 -21.46 -4.37 -16.96
CA GLN A 94 -21.38 -4.57 -18.42
C GLN A 94 -21.37 -6.05 -18.84
N VAL A 95 -21.06 -6.98 -17.93
CA VAL A 95 -21.13 -8.43 -18.19
C VAL A 95 -22.42 -8.97 -17.59
N GLU A 96 -23.45 -9.20 -18.40
CA GLU A 96 -24.81 -9.53 -17.92
C GLU A 96 -24.86 -10.80 -17.06
N SER A 97 -24.09 -11.83 -17.43
CA SER A 97 -23.98 -13.09 -16.68
C SER A 97 -23.41 -12.91 -15.28
N TYR A 98 -22.64 -11.84 -15.06
CA TYR A 98 -21.95 -11.51 -13.82
C TYR A 98 -22.20 -10.06 -13.38
N SER A 99 -23.45 -9.60 -13.50
CA SER A 99 -23.89 -8.38 -12.82
C SER A 99 -23.71 -8.51 -11.30
N ILE A 100 -23.66 -7.39 -10.58
CA ILE A 100 -23.52 -7.37 -9.11
C ILE A 100 -24.57 -8.28 -8.46
N GLU A 101 -25.82 -8.21 -8.92
CA GLU A 101 -26.92 -9.01 -8.37
C GLU A 101 -26.80 -10.50 -8.73
N SER A 102 -26.30 -10.82 -9.92
CA SER A 102 -26.00 -12.21 -10.30
C SER A 102 -24.85 -12.78 -9.46
N LEU A 103 -23.79 -12.01 -9.21
CA LEU A 103 -22.66 -12.40 -8.35
C LEU A 103 -23.08 -12.57 -6.89
N LYS A 104 -23.90 -11.65 -6.35
CA LYS A 104 -24.50 -11.80 -5.01
C LYS A 104 -25.26 -13.11 -4.89
N ARG A 105 -26.21 -13.35 -5.80
CA ARG A 105 -27.00 -14.59 -5.83
C ARG A 105 -26.12 -15.82 -5.96
N LEU A 106 -25.06 -15.77 -6.77
CA LEU A 106 -24.08 -16.85 -6.89
C LEU A 106 -23.41 -17.17 -5.55
N ILE A 107 -22.94 -16.15 -4.82
CA ILE A 107 -22.32 -16.32 -3.49
C ILE A 107 -23.31 -16.95 -2.51
N TYR A 108 -24.52 -16.39 -2.39
CA TYR A 108 -25.54 -16.94 -1.49
C TYR A 108 -25.88 -18.39 -1.81
N ASN A 109 -26.02 -18.73 -3.09
CA ASN A 109 -26.45 -20.07 -3.50
C ASN A 109 -25.34 -21.12 -3.43
N ARG A 110 -24.06 -20.73 -3.60
CA ARG A 110 -22.95 -21.69 -3.70
C ARG A 110 -22.20 -21.92 -2.39
N MET A 111 -22.08 -20.89 -1.56
CA MET A 111 -21.29 -20.94 -0.31
C MET A 111 -22.03 -20.36 0.90
N GLY A 112 -22.98 -19.45 0.67
CA GLY A 112 -23.61 -18.66 1.72
C GLY A 112 -22.77 -17.43 2.08
N ALA A 113 -23.44 -16.38 2.58
CA ALA A 113 -22.78 -15.14 2.95
C ALA A 113 -21.80 -15.33 4.12
N ASP A 114 -22.15 -16.17 5.10
CA ASP A 114 -21.33 -16.40 6.28
C ASP A 114 -19.99 -17.02 5.94
N LEU A 115 -19.96 -18.06 5.08
CA LEU A 115 -18.72 -18.70 4.66
C LEU A 115 -17.86 -17.74 3.82
N PHE A 116 -18.47 -16.98 2.91
CA PHE A 116 -17.73 -15.97 2.14
C PHE A 116 -17.07 -14.94 3.07
N GLU A 117 -17.83 -14.44 4.05
CA GLU A 117 -17.41 -13.43 5.00
C GLU A 117 -16.32 -13.95 5.95
N GLU A 118 -16.44 -15.21 6.39
CA GLU A 118 -15.39 -15.91 7.14
C GLU A 118 -14.08 -15.98 6.36
N LYS A 119 -14.12 -16.43 5.09
CA LYS A 119 -12.95 -16.53 4.23
C LYS A 119 -12.33 -15.18 3.91
N LEU A 120 -13.15 -14.14 3.75
CA LEU A 120 -12.67 -12.77 3.58
C LEU A 120 -11.95 -12.29 4.85
N ARG A 121 -12.60 -12.37 6.01
CA ARG A 121 -12.06 -11.83 7.28
C ARG A 121 -10.80 -12.55 7.75
N VAL A 122 -10.69 -13.86 7.54
CA VAL A 122 -9.53 -14.64 8.01
C VAL A 122 -8.21 -14.18 7.36
N LEU A 123 -8.26 -13.49 6.22
CA LEU A 123 -7.07 -12.91 5.58
C LEU A 123 -6.27 -12.01 6.54
N SER A 124 -6.97 -11.19 7.33
CA SER A 124 -6.35 -10.27 8.29
C SER A 124 -5.70 -10.96 9.50
N LYS A 125 -5.97 -12.25 9.69
CA LYS A 125 -5.47 -13.04 10.82
C LYS A 125 -4.18 -13.80 10.51
N PHE A 126 -3.76 -13.87 9.25
CA PHE A 126 -2.51 -14.55 8.89
C PHE A 126 -1.29 -13.80 9.43
N GLU A 127 -0.31 -14.55 9.95
CA GLU A 127 0.95 -13.98 10.44
C GLU A 127 1.65 -13.14 9.35
N CYS A 128 1.76 -13.67 8.14
CA CYS A 128 2.36 -12.94 7.01
C CYS A 128 1.62 -11.62 6.67
N TYR A 129 0.33 -11.52 6.97
CA TYR A 129 -0.45 -10.29 6.79
C TYR A 129 -0.10 -9.27 7.88
N LEU A 130 -0.05 -9.71 9.14
CA LEU A 130 0.32 -8.86 10.28
C LEU A 130 1.78 -8.37 10.18
N GLU A 131 2.68 -9.21 9.67
CA GLU A 131 4.07 -8.82 9.40
C GLU A 131 4.18 -7.81 8.26
N ALA A 132 3.40 -7.99 7.19
CA ALA A 132 3.39 -7.07 6.05
C ALA A 132 2.99 -5.65 6.48
N LEU A 133 1.97 -5.51 7.33
CA LEU A 133 1.52 -4.21 7.84
C LEU A 133 2.57 -3.46 8.69
N GLN A 134 3.52 -4.17 9.30
CA GLN A 134 4.57 -3.57 10.12
C GLN A 134 5.77 -3.07 9.29
N LYS A 135 5.86 -3.46 8.02
CA LYS A 135 7.04 -3.21 7.17
C LYS A 135 6.66 -2.48 5.89
N PRO A 136 6.43 -1.14 5.93
CA PRO A 136 6.17 -0.36 4.73
C PRO A 136 7.31 -0.40 3.71
N GLN A 137 8.55 -0.59 4.19
CA GLN A 137 9.71 -0.79 3.34
C GLN A 137 9.97 -2.28 3.13
N LEU A 138 10.12 -2.67 1.87
CA LEU A 138 10.42 -4.04 1.48
C LEU A 138 11.90 -4.36 1.76
N ILE A 139 12.17 -4.85 2.97
CA ILE A 139 13.50 -5.29 3.40
C ILE A 139 13.44 -6.79 3.66
N LEU A 140 14.09 -7.57 2.79
CA LEU A 140 14.06 -9.02 2.81
C LEU A 140 15.47 -9.60 2.94
N SER A 141 15.62 -10.59 3.82
CA SER A 141 16.86 -11.37 3.91
C SER A 141 16.91 -12.47 2.85
N LYS A 142 15.76 -13.07 2.52
CA LYS A 142 15.60 -14.06 1.44
C LYS A 142 14.32 -13.78 0.66
N SER A 143 14.35 -14.04 -0.65
CA SER A 143 13.16 -13.94 -1.51
C SER A 143 12.05 -14.94 -1.12
N SER A 144 12.39 -15.96 -0.34
CA SER A 144 11.43 -16.93 0.20
C SER A 144 10.48 -16.36 1.25
N ASP A 145 10.85 -15.25 1.88
CA ASP A 145 10.18 -14.79 3.09
C ASP A 145 9.05 -13.81 2.74
N LEU A 146 8.99 -13.34 1.49
CA LEU A 146 7.92 -12.51 0.98
C LEU A 146 6.73 -13.36 0.54
N ILE A 147 5.63 -13.27 1.29
CA ILE A 147 4.34 -13.88 0.95
C ILE A 147 3.32 -12.79 0.61
N LEU A 148 3.17 -11.79 1.47
CA LEU A 148 2.34 -10.60 1.26
C LEU A 148 3.21 -9.35 1.39
N ASP A 149 2.88 -8.31 0.63
CA ASP A 149 3.49 -6.99 0.76
C ASP A 149 2.57 -5.98 1.48
N TYR A 150 3.17 -4.88 1.93
CA TYR A 150 2.50 -3.83 2.70
C TYR A 150 1.34 -3.17 1.92
N GLU A 151 1.53 -2.92 0.62
CA GLU A 151 0.54 -2.24 -0.20
C GLU A 151 -0.71 -3.09 -0.38
N PHE A 152 -0.54 -4.39 -0.61
CA PHE A 152 -1.65 -5.33 -0.65
C PHE A 152 -2.38 -5.42 0.69
N ALA A 153 -1.65 -5.52 1.81
CA ALA A 153 -2.29 -5.59 3.13
C ALA A 153 -3.12 -4.33 3.44
N ARG A 154 -2.61 -3.13 3.07
CA ARG A 154 -3.35 -1.87 3.20
C ARG A 154 -4.57 -1.81 2.28
N LEU A 155 -4.44 -2.31 1.05
CA LEU A 155 -5.54 -2.41 0.08
C LEU A 155 -6.68 -3.26 0.63
N HIS A 156 -6.36 -4.44 1.15
CA HIS A 156 -7.33 -5.33 1.79
C HIS A 156 -8.01 -4.65 2.98
N GLN A 157 -7.23 -4.09 3.92
CA GLN A 157 -7.75 -3.41 5.11
C GLN A 157 -8.74 -2.28 4.76
N THR A 158 -8.50 -1.57 3.66
CA THR A 158 -9.35 -0.46 3.20
C THR A 158 -10.67 -0.95 2.60
N LEU A 159 -10.66 -2.09 1.90
CA LEU A 159 -11.80 -2.53 1.08
C LEU A 159 -12.63 -3.64 1.72
N GLU A 160 -12.07 -4.38 2.69
CA GLU A 160 -12.74 -5.50 3.39
C GLU A 160 -14.14 -5.11 3.86
N SER A 161 -14.26 -4.01 4.60
CA SER A 161 -15.54 -3.56 5.15
C SER A 161 -16.56 -3.18 4.07
N SER A 162 -16.11 -2.62 2.94
CA SER A 162 -16.98 -2.28 1.81
C SER A 162 -17.52 -3.54 1.13
N ILE A 163 -16.69 -4.57 1.00
CA ILE A 163 -17.07 -5.89 0.47
C ILE A 163 -18.04 -6.58 1.43
N SER A 164 -17.77 -6.60 2.73
CA SER A 164 -18.70 -7.18 3.71
C SER A 164 -20.04 -6.43 3.71
N CYS A 165 -20.02 -5.10 3.60
CA CYS A 165 -21.23 -4.30 3.49
C CYS A 165 -22.06 -4.67 2.25
N ILE A 166 -21.45 -4.79 1.06
CA ILE A 166 -22.23 -5.09 -0.14
C ILE A 166 -22.89 -6.48 -0.05
N ILE A 167 -22.24 -7.45 0.60
CA ILE A 167 -22.78 -8.82 0.76
C ILE A 167 -23.82 -8.90 1.88
N LEU A 168 -23.67 -8.15 2.97
CA LEU A 168 -24.62 -8.17 4.09
C LEU A 168 -25.81 -7.24 3.87
N ARG A 169 -25.67 -6.18 3.05
CA ARG A 169 -26.72 -5.18 2.81
C ARG A 169 -27.51 -5.48 1.54
N GLN A 170 -28.83 -5.50 1.69
CA GLN A 170 -29.78 -5.41 0.58
C GLN A 170 -29.93 -3.96 0.04
N ASP A 171 -29.41 -2.94 0.74
CA ASP A 171 -29.61 -1.53 0.38
C ASP A 171 -28.32 -0.68 0.29
N ILE A 172 -28.14 -0.04 -0.88
CA ILE A 172 -26.95 0.69 -1.36
C ILE A 172 -26.75 2.04 -0.62
N ASN A 173 -27.80 2.65 -0.09
CA ASN A 173 -27.78 4.02 0.44
C ASN A 173 -26.98 4.20 1.74
N SER A 174 -26.79 3.12 2.50
CA SER A 174 -25.98 3.16 3.72
C SER A 174 -24.47 3.11 3.41
N ILE A 175 -24.07 2.63 2.23
CA ILE A 175 -22.67 2.45 1.81
C ILE A 175 -22.00 3.81 1.65
N ILE A 176 -22.64 4.76 0.96
CA ILE A 176 -22.09 6.11 0.72
C ILE A 176 -21.73 6.79 2.05
N GLN A 177 -22.59 6.68 3.05
CA GLN A 177 -22.34 7.24 4.39
C GLN A 177 -21.16 6.54 5.09
N THR A 178 -21.09 5.20 5.01
CA THR A 178 -20.02 4.45 5.69
C THR A 178 -18.68 4.59 4.97
N SER A 179 -18.66 4.69 3.64
CA SER A 179 -17.45 4.89 2.82
C SER A 179 -16.87 6.30 2.94
N ILE A 180 -17.67 7.29 3.31
CA ILE A 180 -17.19 8.64 3.63
C ILE A 180 -16.58 8.66 5.04
N ASP A 181 -17.19 7.95 5.99
CA ASP A 181 -16.71 7.88 7.39
C ASP A 181 -15.52 6.91 7.59
N SER A 182 -15.42 5.85 6.78
CA SER A 182 -14.35 4.84 6.84
C SER A 182 -13.21 5.09 5.85
N MET A 183 -13.32 6.15 5.03
CA MET A 183 -12.25 6.51 4.11
C MET A 183 -11.00 6.84 4.94
N PRO A 184 -9.85 6.19 4.69
CA PRO A 184 -8.59 6.54 5.32
C PRO A 184 -8.09 7.91 4.84
N ILE A 185 -8.92 8.80 4.28
CA ILE A 185 -8.57 10.20 4.15
C ILE A 185 -8.25 10.75 5.54
N ASN A 186 -9.00 10.45 6.59
CA ASN A 186 -8.68 11.00 7.90
C ASN A 186 -7.43 10.36 8.52
N LEU A 187 -7.15 9.08 8.25
CA LEU A 187 -5.94 8.40 8.72
C LEU A 187 -4.70 8.77 7.89
N TYR A 188 -4.84 8.94 6.58
CA TYR A 188 -3.80 9.40 5.66
C TYR A 188 -3.57 10.90 5.83
N VAL A 189 -4.61 11.70 6.09
CA VAL A 189 -4.49 13.10 6.52
C VAL A 189 -3.87 13.16 7.90
N GLN A 190 -4.22 12.30 8.87
CA GLN A 190 -3.50 12.26 10.15
C GLN A 190 -2.04 11.83 9.99
N GLN A 191 -1.72 10.82 9.18
CA GLN A 191 -0.36 10.35 8.94
C GLN A 191 0.48 11.36 8.15
N THR A 192 -0.12 12.00 7.13
CA THR A 192 0.55 13.10 6.42
C THR A 192 0.64 14.33 7.31
N SER A 193 -0.38 14.69 8.08
CA SER A 193 -0.34 15.79 9.05
C SER A 193 0.69 15.55 10.14
N THR A 194 0.84 14.35 10.70
CA THR A 194 1.86 14.07 11.73
C THR A 194 3.27 14.09 11.14
N THR A 195 3.44 13.57 9.92
CA THR A 195 4.72 13.64 9.20
C THR A 195 5.06 15.08 8.80
N ILE A 196 4.07 15.88 8.40
CA ILE A 196 4.20 17.30 8.07
C ILE A 196 4.52 18.10 9.34
N THR A 197 3.79 17.91 10.44
CA THR A 197 4.08 18.60 11.71
C THR A 197 5.46 18.25 12.24
N HIS A 198 5.86 16.97 12.18
CA HIS A 198 7.20 16.57 12.61
C HIS A 198 8.30 17.12 11.69
N SER A 199 8.01 17.27 10.40
CA SER A 199 8.93 17.90 9.44
C SER A 199 9.00 19.41 9.65
N ASP A 200 7.88 20.06 9.94
CA ASP A 200 7.79 21.50 10.22
C ASP A 200 8.48 21.85 11.54
N ASP A 201 8.29 21.06 12.59
CA ASP A 201 8.99 21.21 13.88
C ASP A 201 10.50 21.04 13.70
N PHE A 202 10.93 20.01 12.96
CA PHE A 202 12.34 19.79 12.63
C PHE A 202 12.94 20.95 11.82
N MET A 203 12.21 21.44 10.82
CA MET A 203 12.61 22.60 10.02
C MET A 203 12.72 23.85 10.88
N GLN A 204 11.75 24.09 11.77
CA GLN A 204 11.74 25.25 12.66
C GLN A 204 12.90 25.20 13.68
N GLU A 205 13.24 24.02 14.19
CA GLU A 205 14.40 23.79 15.05
C GLU A 205 15.71 24.06 14.29
N ARG A 206 15.84 23.59 13.05
CA ARG A 206 17.00 23.89 12.19
C ARG A 206 17.11 25.39 11.88
N PHE A 207 16.00 26.06 11.59
CA PHE A 207 15.98 27.51 11.38
C PHE A 207 16.39 28.30 12.63
N LYS A 208 15.97 27.86 13.83
CA LYS A 208 16.44 28.45 15.09
C LYS A 208 17.95 28.27 15.25
N GLN A 209 18.49 27.08 14.96
CA GLN A 209 19.93 26.83 15.03
C GLN A 209 20.73 27.68 14.03
N ILE A 210 20.24 27.82 12.79
CA ILE A 210 20.87 28.68 11.78
C ILE A 210 20.91 30.14 12.25
N ASN A 211 19.81 30.67 12.79
CA ASN A 211 19.78 32.04 13.32
C ASN A 211 20.75 32.26 14.50
N ILE A 212 20.94 31.24 15.34
CA ILE A 212 21.92 31.30 16.44
C ILE A 212 23.34 31.36 15.85
N HIS A 213 23.67 30.45 14.92
CA HIS A 213 24.97 30.44 14.25
C HIS A 213 25.28 31.75 13.51
N GLU A 214 24.30 32.34 12.81
CA GLU A 214 24.48 33.64 12.14
C GLU A 214 24.73 34.78 13.14
N LYS A 215 24.13 34.71 14.33
CA LYS A 215 24.34 35.72 15.38
C LYS A 215 25.73 35.57 16.00
N ASP A 216 26.17 34.34 16.25
CA ASP A 216 27.50 34.03 16.76
C ASP A 216 28.58 34.44 15.76
N GLU A 217 28.38 34.19 14.45
CA GLU A 217 29.28 34.61 13.39
C GLU A 217 29.45 36.14 13.35
N LYS A 218 28.33 36.88 13.47
CA LYS A 218 28.37 38.36 13.54
C LYS A 218 29.10 38.87 14.78
N GLN A 219 28.93 38.22 15.93
CA GLN A 219 29.65 38.58 17.15
C GLN A 219 31.15 38.28 17.05
N LEU A 220 31.51 37.14 16.46
CA LEU A 220 32.90 36.76 16.19
C LEU A 220 33.58 37.74 15.23
N MET A 221 32.91 38.17 14.16
CA MET A 221 33.42 39.21 13.27
C MET A 221 33.64 40.53 14.00
N GLN A 222 32.66 40.98 14.79
CA GLN A 222 32.78 42.22 15.55
C GLN A 222 33.93 42.18 16.56
N ASN A 223 34.11 41.06 17.26
CA ASN A 223 35.22 40.85 18.18
C ASN A 223 36.57 40.83 17.45
N CYS A 224 36.65 40.21 16.28
CA CYS A 224 37.86 40.22 15.45
C CYS A 224 38.23 41.63 14.98
N ASP A 225 37.24 42.45 14.60
CA ASP A 225 37.47 43.83 14.19
C ASP A 225 37.89 44.72 15.37
N LEU A 226 37.30 44.51 16.56
CA LEU A 226 37.74 45.14 17.81
C LEU A 226 39.19 44.79 18.15
N ASP A 227 39.55 43.52 18.03
CA ASP A 227 40.92 43.06 18.31
C ASP A 227 41.92 43.58 17.26
N LYS A 228 41.57 43.62 15.97
CA LYS A 228 42.38 44.29 14.94
C LYS A 228 42.62 45.76 15.27
N THR A 229 41.58 46.46 15.72
CA THR A 229 41.67 47.88 16.10
C THR A 229 42.57 48.09 17.33
N LYS A 230 42.55 47.15 18.29
CA LYS A 230 43.44 47.19 19.46
C LYS A 230 44.89 46.81 19.13
N ILE A 231 45.11 45.92 18.16
CA ILE A 231 46.45 45.45 17.78
C ILE A 231 47.17 46.46 16.88
N LEU A 232 46.45 47.22 16.04
CA LEU A 232 47.03 48.20 15.10
C LEU A 232 48.02 49.19 15.76
N PRO A 233 47.68 49.84 16.90
CA PRO A 233 48.58 50.77 17.57
C PRO A 233 49.85 50.10 18.10
N PHE A 234 49.74 48.88 18.65
CA PHE A 234 50.91 48.14 19.12
C PHE A 234 51.81 47.70 17.95
N ALA A 235 51.22 47.32 16.82
CA ALA A 235 51.97 47.00 15.60
C ALA A 235 52.73 48.23 15.06
N GLN A 236 52.10 49.41 15.06
CA GLN A 236 52.74 50.67 14.70
C GLN A 236 53.88 51.03 15.65
N GLN A 237 53.66 50.90 16.97
CA GLN A 237 54.67 51.18 17.99
C GLN A 237 55.88 50.24 17.89
N ILE A 238 55.67 48.95 17.58
CA ILE A 238 56.78 48.00 17.31
C ILE A 238 57.56 48.40 16.06
N GLN A 239 56.88 48.93 15.03
CA GLN A 239 57.51 49.36 13.79
C GLN A 239 58.38 50.61 14.00
N GLU A 240 57.90 51.56 14.82
CA GLU A 240 58.67 52.74 15.24
C GLU A 240 59.91 52.35 16.05
N ILE A 241 59.77 51.47 17.05
CA ILE A 241 60.90 51.01 17.88
C ILE A 241 61.95 50.28 17.04
N LYS A 242 61.54 49.44 16.06
CA LYS A 242 62.46 48.79 15.12
C LYS A 242 63.17 49.79 14.22
N GLY A 243 62.53 50.90 13.84
CA GLY A 243 63.16 51.98 13.08
C GLY A 243 64.20 52.75 13.88
N THR A 244 63.96 52.97 15.18
CA THR A 244 64.87 53.71 16.07
C THR A 244 66.10 52.90 16.49
N GLN A 245 66.03 51.55 16.48
CA GLN A 245 67.17 50.67 16.77
C GLN A 245 68.06 50.38 15.53
N ALA A 246 67.68 50.86 14.35
CA ALA A 246 68.43 50.69 13.10
C ALA A 246 69.27 51.95 12.72
N LEU A 247 69.37 52.93 13.63
CA LEU A 247 70.24 54.11 13.60
C LEU A 247 71.38 53.94 14.60
#